data_AF-A0A0B7NFP6-F1
#
_entry.id   AF-A0A0B7NFP6-F1
#
_cell.length_a   1.000
_cell.length_b   1.000
_cell.length_c   1.000
_cell.angle_alpha   90.00
_cell.angle_beta   90.00
_cell.angle_gamma   90.00
#
_symmetry.space_group_name_H-M   'P 1'
#
loop_
_entity.id
_entity.type
_entity.pdbx_description
1 polymer ?
#
loop_
_entity_poly.entity_id
_entity_poly.type
_entity_poly.pdbx_seq_one_letter_code
_entity_poly.pdbx_strand_id
1 'polypeptide(L)'
;GIDPIMYLPMSVHERSRLIRWRMGWLPGKPQACRNCNQINTLTTQQHAIICFQINENIDMNIHSFLNMIPKHPPRSAAQKFYWTTRWTVLQQFLFNLEAICLPPDEPINPASYTDQSPFVAWINGSSRLTTPLVLT
;
A
#
# COMPACT_ATOMS: atom_id res chain seq x y z
N GLY A 1 -14.27 4.18 15.67
CA GLY A 1 -12.90 3.89 16.18
C GLY A 1 -11.89 4.48 15.21
N ILE A 2 -10.66 4.75 15.65
CA ILE A 2 -9.58 5.26 14.79
C ILE A 2 -9.15 4.15 13.82
N ASP A 3 -8.96 4.48 12.54
CA ASP A 3 -8.47 3.52 11.52
C ASP A 3 -7.06 3.04 11.89
N PRO A 4 -6.79 1.71 11.91
CA PRO A 4 -5.46 1.15 12.17
C PRO A 4 -4.32 1.75 11.35
N ILE A 5 -4.59 2.22 10.14
CA ILE A 5 -3.61 2.88 9.25
C ILE A 5 -2.95 4.09 9.93
N MET A 6 -3.64 4.73 10.90
CA MET A 6 -3.13 5.93 11.58
C MET A 6 -2.04 5.62 12.61
N TYR A 7 -2.07 4.45 13.25
CA TYR A 7 -1.18 4.13 14.38
C TYR A 7 -0.27 2.93 14.15
N LEU A 8 -0.46 2.17 13.08
CA LEU A 8 0.44 1.08 12.75
C LEU A 8 1.83 1.56 12.32
N PRO A 9 2.88 0.80 12.66
CA PRO A 9 4.23 1.10 12.22
C PRO A 9 4.32 0.93 10.71
N MET A 10 4.60 2.04 10.03
CA MET A 10 4.73 2.14 8.59
C MET A 10 5.61 3.34 8.27
N SER A 11 6.32 3.27 7.16
CA SER A 11 6.98 4.45 6.56
C SER A 11 5.95 5.53 6.19
N VAL A 12 6.43 6.75 5.99
CA VAL A 12 5.58 7.87 5.53
C VAL A 12 4.95 7.55 4.16
N HIS A 13 5.69 6.88 3.27
CA HIS A 13 5.22 6.54 1.93
C HIS A 13 4.13 5.46 1.94
N GLU A 14 4.30 4.36 2.68
CA GLU A 14 3.28 3.32 2.83
C GLU A 14 1.98 3.92 3.38
N ARG A 15 2.08 4.75 4.43
CA ARG A 15 0.92 5.40 5.04
C ARG A 15 0.23 6.36 4.08
N SER A 16 0.99 7.19 3.36
CA SER A 16 0.46 8.12 2.36
C SER A 16 -0.32 7.39 1.25
N ARG A 17 0.24 6.29 0.73
CA ARG A 17 -0.42 5.47 -0.30
C ARG A 17 -1.73 4.85 0.21
N LEU A 18 -1.74 4.31 1.43
CA LEU A 18 -2.93 3.71 2.04
C LEU A 18 -4.03 4.74 2.34
N ILE A 19 -3.67 5.91 2.85
CA ILE A 19 -4.63 6.99 3.11
C ILE A 19 -5.26 7.45 1.79
N ARG A 20 -4.44 7.69 0.75
CA ARG A 20 -4.96 8.03 -0.58
C ARG A 20 -5.91 6.98 -1.12
N TRP A 21 -5.55 5.69 -0.98
CA TRP A 21 -6.46 4.60 -1.33
C TRP A 21 -7.76 4.64 -0.54
N ARG A 22 -7.72 4.78 0.79
CA ARG A 22 -8.93 4.87 1.63
C ARG A 22 -9.85 6.02 1.25
N MET A 23 -9.27 7.15 0.83
CA MET A 23 -10.01 8.37 0.50
C MET A 23 -10.58 8.39 -0.92
N GLY A 24 -10.34 7.36 -1.74
CA GLY A 24 -10.72 7.43 -3.16
C GLY A 24 -9.78 8.31 -3.98
N TRP A 25 -8.67 8.79 -3.41
CA TRP A 25 -7.74 9.72 -4.02
C TRP A 25 -6.76 8.99 -4.93
N LEU A 26 -7.31 8.56 -6.06
CA LEU A 26 -6.58 8.27 -7.29
C LEU A 26 -6.17 9.58 -7.97
N PRO A 27 -5.43 9.59 -9.11
CA PRO A 27 -4.74 10.79 -9.59
C PRO A 27 -5.63 12.03 -9.45
N GLY A 28 -5.18 13.01 -8.66
CA GLY A 28 -5.97 14.21 -8.31
C GLY A 28 -6.45 15.00 -9.53
N LYS A 29 -5.83 14.74 -10.70
CA LYS A 29 -6.41 14.91 -12.03
C LYS A 29 -6.56 13.53 -12.67
N PRO A 30 -7.77 13.08 -13.02
CA PRO A 30 -7.95 11.75 -13.56
C PRO A 30 -7.09 11.52 -14.82
N GLN A 31 -6.18 10.54 -14.72
CA GLN A 31 -5.25 10.15 -15.79
C GLN A 31 -5.67 8.82 -16.40
N ALA A 32 -5.30 8.61 -17.66
CA ALA A 32 -5.37 7.30 -18.29
C ALA A 32 -4.44 6.30 -17.58
N CYS A 33 -4.88 5.06 -17.47
CA CYS A 33 -4.07 4.01 -16.85
C CYS A 33 -2.94 3.59 -17.79
N ARG A 34 -1.69 3.85 -17.37
CA ARG A 34 -0.49 3.48 -18.13
C ARG A 34 -0.21 1.97 -18.13
N ASN A 35 -0.79 1.22 -17.19
CA ASN A 35 -0.59 -0.24 -17.11
C ASN A 35 -1.30 -0.99 -18.26
N CYS A 36 -2.49 -0.53 -18.65
CA CYS A 36 -3.30 -1.15 -19.71
C CYS A 36 -3.47 -0.27 -20.95
N ASN A 37 -2.82 0.91 -20.98
CA ASN A 37 -2.87 1.88 -22.08
C ASN A 37 -4.30 2.24 -22.55
N GLN A 38 -5.26 2.30 -21.62
CA GLN A 38 -6.60 2.81 -21.91
C GLN A 38 -6.62 4.34 -21.94
N ILE A 39 -6.17 4.92 -23.06
CA ILE A 39 -5.93 6.35 -23.25
C ILE A 39 -7.22 7.19 -23.09
N ASN A 40 -8.38 6.61 -23.40
CA ASN A 40 -9.66 7.33 -23.46
C ASN A 40 -10.48 7.27 -22.17
N THR A 41 -9.99 6.58 -21.13
CA THR A 41 -10.76 6.37 -19.89
C THR A 41 -9.96 6.75 -18.66
N LEU A 42 -10.62 7.47 -17.77
CA LEU A 42 -10.06 7.89 -16.49
C LEU A 42 -9.87 6.71 -15.55
N THR A 43 -8.72 6.65 -14.87
CA THR A 43 -8.43 5.60 -13.88
C THR A 43 -9.32 5.77 -12.65
N THR A 44 -10.22 4.80 -12.41
CA THR A 44 -11.04 4.69 -11.20
C THR A 44 -10.49 3.63 -10.24
N GLN A 45 -10.99 3.57 -9.00
CA GLN A 45 -10.56 2.53 -8.04
C GLN A 45 -10.97 1.16 -8.52
N GLN A 46 -12.17 1.04 -9.08
CA GLN A 46 -12.62 -0.20 -9.68
C GLN A 46 -11.70 -0.63 -10.82
N HIS A 47 -11.30 0.31 -11.68
CA HIS A 47 -10.33 0.03 -12.72
C HIS A 47 -9.00 -0.44 -12.13
N ALA A 48 -8.46 0.24 -11.12
CA ALA A 48 -7.19 -0.14 -10.50
C ALA A 48 -7.26 -1.56 -9.88
N ILE A 49 -8.36 -1.89 -9.19
CA ILE A 49 -8.60 -3.23 -8.63
C ILE A 49 -8.52 -4.30 -9.73
N ILE A 50 -9.20 -4.09 -10.85
CA ILE A 50 -9.24 -5.05 -11.97
C ILE A 50 -7.91 -5.09 -12.72
N CYS A 51 -7.37 -3.93 -13.07
CA CYS A 51 -6.21 -3.78 -13.93
C CYS A 51 -4.93 -4.33 -13.27
N PHE A 52 -4.79 -4.16 -11.96
CA PHE A 52 -3.69 -4.73 -11.19
C PHE A 52 -4.03 -6.10 -10.58
N GLN A 53 -5.24 -6.63 -10.81
CA GLN A 53 -5.72 -7.88 -10.22
C GLN A 53 -5.48 -7.91 -8.70
N ILE A 54 -5.77 -6.79 -8.03
CA ILE A 54 -5.42 -6.59 -6.63
C ILE A 54 -6.07 -7.66 -5.76
N ASN A 55 -7.37 -7.90 -5.98
CA ASN A 55 -8.16 -8.80 -5.15
C ASN A 55 -7.73 -10.25 -5.31
N GLU A 56 -7.35 -10.65 -6.52
CA GLU A 56 -6.85 -11.98 -6.85
C GLU A 56 -5.51 -12.24 -6.14
N ASN A 57 -4.61 -11.25 -6.16
CA ASN A 57 -3.29 -11.39 -5.58
C ASN A 57 -3.27 -11.27 -4.04
N ILE A 58 -4.23 -10.57 -3.43
CA ILE A 58 -4.42 -10.57 -1.96
C ILE A 58 -5.42 -11.65 -1.50
N ASP A 59 -6.05 -12.36 -2.44
CA ASP A 59 -7.04 -13.42 -2.20
C ASP A 59 -8.26 -12.93 -1.37
N MET A 60 -8.70 -11.69 -1.62
CA MET A 60 -9.92 -11.08 -1.08
C MET A 60 -10.16 -9.66 -1.60
N ASN A 61 -11.32 -9.07 -1.29
CA ASN A 61 -11.55 -7.65 -1.53
C ASN A 61 -10.60 -6.77 -0.70
N ILE A 62 -9.91 -5.81 -1.36
CA ILE A 62 -8.98 -4.89 -0.71
C ILE A 62 -9.59 -4.07 0.44
N HIS A 63 -10.83 -3.61 0.31
CA HIS A 63 -11.47 -2.86 1.40
C HIS A 63 -11.72 -3.76 2.62
N SER A 64 -12.14 -5.01 2.38
CA SER A 64 -12.27 -6.02 3.44
C SER A 64 -10.91 -6.33 4.08
N PHE A 65 -9.86 -6.52 3.29
CA PHE A 65 -8.49 -6.75 3.79
C PHE A 65 -8.04 -5.61 4.71
N LEU A 66 -8.19 -4.36 4.25
CA LEU A 66 -7.82 -3.18 5.03
C LEU A 66 -8.62 -3.04 6.33
N ASN A 67 -9.88 -3.49 6.35
CA ASN A 67 -10.71 -3.49 7.55
C ASN A 67 -10.33 -4.60 8.55
N MET A 68 -9.64 -5.64 8.09
CA MET A 68 -9.17 -6.75 8.93
C MET A 68 -7.75 -6.56 9.45
N ILE A 69 -7.10 -5.45 9.10
CA ILE A 69 -5.74 -5.13 9.53
C ILE A 69 -5.59 -5.40 11.05
N PRO A 70 -4.56 -6.17 11.45
CA PRO A 70 -4.43 -6.59 12.82
C PRO A 70 -4.12 -5.40 13.71
N LYS A 71 -4.82 -5.29 14.84
CA LYS A 71 -4.58 -4.24 15.86
C LYS A 71 -3.40 -4.57 16.77
N HIS A 72 -3.01 -5.83 16.80
CA HIS A 72 -1.90 -6.37 17.58
C HIS A 72 -1.12 -7.38 16.73
N PRO A 73 0.19 -7.57 16.96
CA PRO A 73 0.96 -8.56 16.21
C PRO A 73 0.34 -9.95 16.32
N PRO A 74 0.14 -10.67 15.20
CA PRO A 74 -0.34 -12.04 15.22
C PRO A 74 0.60 -12.96 16.00
N ARG A 75 0.02 -13.94 16.69
CA ARG A 75 0.79 -14.88 17.53
C ARG A 75 1.32 -16.07 16.75
N SER A 76 0.53 -16.62 15.84
CA SER A 76 0.89 -17.84 15.10
C SER A 76 1.75 -17.52 13.88
N ALA A 77 2.70 -18.43 13.56
CA ALA A 77 3.53 -18.32 12.37
C ALA A 77 2.69 -18.24 11.08
N ALA A 78 1.60 -19.01 11.00
CA ALA A 78 0.69 -19.00 9.86
C ALA A 78 0.03 -17.62 9.64
N GLN A 79 -0.42 -16.97 10.72
CA GLN A 79 -0.98 -15.61 10.60
C GLN A 79 0.10 -14.58 10.26
N LYS A 80 1.30 -14.68 10.85
CA LYS A 80 2.42 -13.78 10.50
C LYS A 80 2.77 -13.89 9.02
N PHE A 81 2.86 -15.11 8.50
CA PHE A 81 3.08 -15.37 7.08
C PHE A 81 1.96 -14.80 6.22
N TYR A 82 0.70 -15.09 6.58
CA TYR A 82 -0.48 -14.57 5.88
C TYR A 82 -0.44 -13.03 5.73
N TRP A 83 -0.19 -12.32 6.83
CA TRP A 83 -0.16 -10.86 6.85
C TRP A 83 1.04 -10.30 6.12
N THR A 84 2.23 -10.89 6.31
CA THR A 84 3.45 -10.43 5.64
C THR A 84 3.32 -10.51 4.12
N THR A 85 2.92 -11.68 3.61
CA THR A 85 2.81 -11.91 2.16
C THR A 85 1.81 -10.97 1.51
N ARG A 86 0.61 -10.84 2.08
CA ARG A 86 -0.45 -9.99 1.52
C ARG A 86 -0.15 -8.50 1.67
N TRP A 87 0.54 -8.11 2.74
CA TRP A 87 0.98 -6.73 2.92
C TRP A 87 2.00 -6.31 1.85
N THR A 88 3.01 -7.15 1.58
CA THR A 88 4.02 -6.87 0.55
C THR A 88 3.37 -6.72 -0.82
N VAL A 89 2.48 -7.65 -1.19
CA VAL A 89 1.71 -7.61 -2.43
C VAL A 89 0.90 -6.30 -2.54
N LEU A 90 0.17 -5.93 -1.47
CA LEU A 90 -0.58 -4.69 -1.42
C LEU A 90 0.31 -3.45 -1.63
N GLN A 91 1.43 -3.36 -0.92
CA GLN A 91 2.34 -2.21 -1.03
C GLN A 91 2.96 -2.09 -2.43
N GLN A 92 3.27 -3.21 -3.06
CA GLN A 92 3.76 -3.23 -4.44
C GLN A 92 2.71 -2.68 -5.41
N PHE A 93 1.44 -3.08 -5.27
CA PHE A 93 0.36 -2.52 -6.10
C PHE A 93 0.16 -1.03 -5.87
N LEU A 94 0.13 -0.60 -4.62
CA LEU A 94 -0.05 0.81 -4.28
C LEU A 94 1.13 1.66 -4.77
N PHE A 95 2.35 1.13 -4.76
CA PHE A 95 3.53 1.78 -5.33
C PHE A 95 3.42 1.87 -6.86
N ASN A 96 3.03 0.80 -7.55
CA ASN A 96 2.83 0.84 -9.00
C ASN A 96 1.70 1.80 -9.41
N LEU A 97 0.65 1.87 -8.61
CA LEU A 97 -0.46 2.81 -8.81
C LEU A 97 -0.04 4.26 -8.63
N GLU A 98 0.88 4.53 -7.69
CA GLU A 98 1.45 5.85 -7.49
C GLU A 98 2.14 6.37 -8.76
N ALA A 99 2.80 5.50 -9.54
CA ALA A 99 3.42 5.88 -10.81
C ALA A 99 2.39 6.38 -11.85
N ILE A 100 1.15 5.89 -11.81
CA ILE A 100 0.05 6.40 -12.67
C ILE A 100 -0.43 7.78 -12.18
N CYS A 101 -0.30 8.06 -10.88
CA CYS A 101 -0.70 9.33 -10.28
C CYS A 101 0.31 10.46 -10.48
N LEU A 102 1.55 10.13 -10.87
CA LEU A 102 2.58 11.10 -11.18
C LEU A 102 2.42 11.67 -12.60
N PRO A 103 2.88 12.90 -12.85
CA PRO A 103 3.06 13.45 -14.19
C PRO A 103 3.82 12.48 -15.14
N PRO A 104 3.59 12.54 -16.46
CA PRO A 104 4.29 11.69 -17.44
C PRO A 104 5.81 11.69 -17.32
N ASP A 105 6.37 12.87 -17.03
CA ASP A 105 7.81 13.10 -17.01
C ASP A 105 8.42 12.94 -15.62
N GLU A 106 7.61 12.64 -14.60
CA GLU A 106 8.08 12.49 -13.23
C GLU A 106 8.27 10.99 -12.89
N PRO A 107 9.52 10.53 -12.69
CA PRO A 107 9.77 9.15 -12.32
C PRO A 107 9.33 8.91 -10.88
N ILE A 108 8.76 7.73 -10.62
CA ILE A 108 8.52 7.31 -9.24
C ILE A 108 9.86 7.13 -8.53
N ASN A 109 10.00 7.70 -7.32
CA ASN A 109 11.21 7.49 -6.53
C ASN A 109 11.28 6.03 -6.08
N PRO A 110 12.22 5.21 -6.58
CA PRO A 110 12.31 3.80 -6.23
C PRO A 110 12.64 3.61 -4.74
N ALA A 111 13.29 4.57 -4.10
CA ALA A 111 13.60 4.52 -2.67
C ALA A 111 12.35 4.69 -1.77
N SER A 112 11.21 5.09 -2.34
CA SER A 112 9.93 5.16 -1.60
C SER A 112 9.24 3.79 -1.44
N TYR A 113 9.73 2.77 -2.15
CA TYR A 113 9.42 1.36 -1.91
C TYR A 113 10.62 0.69 -1.26
N THR A 114 10.38 -0.08 -0.21
CA THR A 114 11.43 -0.79 0.50
C THR A 114 10.97 -2.19 0.84
N ASP A 115 11.89 -3.15 0.71
CA ASP A 115 11.68 -4.51 1.19
C ASP A 115 11.67 -4.57 2.73
N GLN A 116 12.04 -3.48 3.41
CA GLN A 116 12.10 -3.35 4.87
C GLN A 116 10.87 -2.63 5.43
N SER A 117 9.68 -3.17 5.20
CA SER A 117 8.44 -2.60 5.75
C SER A 117 8.43 -2.63 7.29
N PRO A 118 8.25 -1.49 7.98
CA PRO A 118 8.08 -1.45 9.44
C PRO A 118 6.89 -2.27 9.94
N PHE A 119 5.83 -2.40 9.12
CA PHE A 119 4.67 -3.24 9.45
C PHE A 119 5.07 -4.71 9.49
N VAL A 120 5.84 -5.18 8.51
CA VAL A 120 6.35 -6.56 8.46
C VAL A 120 7.29 -6.84 9.64
N ALA A 121 8.16 -5.89 9.99
CA ALA A 121 9.02 -6.02 11.17
C ALA A 121 8.20 -6.17 12.46
N TRP A 122 7.14 -5.36 12.61
CA TRP A 122 6.21 -5.41 13.74
C TRP A 122 5.42 -6.73 13.80
N ILE A 123 4.90 -7.23 12.67
CA ILE A 123 4.23 -8.53 12.58
C ILE A 123 5.16 -9.66 13.07
N ASN A 124 6.43 -9.60 12.69
CA ASN A 124 7.41 -10.63 13.05
C ASN A 124 7.91 -10.53 14.50
N GLY A 125 7.64 -9.41 15.19
CA GLY A 125 8.19 -9.14 16.52
C GLY A 125 9.65 -8.69 16.49
N SER A 126 10.13 -8.28 15.32
CA SER A 126 11.46 -7.73 15.13
C SER A 126 11.45 -6.25 15.51
N SER A 127 11.95 -5.93 16.70
CA SER A 127 12.20 -4.56 17.14
C SER A 127 13.39 -3.96 16.38
N ARG A 128 13.21 -3.63 15.10
CA ARG A 128 14.09 -2.69 14.40
C ARG A 128 13.26 -1.49 13.96
N LEU A 129 12.76 -0.74 14.94
CA LEU A 129 12.48 0.66 14.71
C LEU A 129 13.83 1.36 14.69
N THR A 130 14.43 1.46 13.51
CA THR A 130 15.45 2.49 13.28
C THR A 130 14.79 3.82 13.59
N THR A 131 15.26 4.43 14.67
CA THR A 131 14.91 5.78 15.12
C THR A 131 14.93 6.71 13.90
N PRO A 132 13.91 7.57 13.69
CA PRO A 132 14.07 8.67 12.77
C PRO A 132 15.20 9.53 13.32
N LEU A 133 16.25 9.73 12.52
CA LEU A 133 17.21 10.81 12.73
C LEU A 133 16.39 12.11 12.78
N VAL A 134 16.15 12.58 14.00
CA VAL A 134 15.79 13.98 14.25
C VAL A 134 17.04 14.75 13.84
N LEU A 135 16.99 15.38 12.67
CA LEU A 135 17.96 16.40 12.30
C LEU A 135 17.73 17.57 13.26
N THR A 136 18.67 17.76 14.17
CA THR A 136 18.86 18.98 14.98
C THR A 136 19.33 20.12 14.09
#